data_AF-A0A932WSV5-F1
#
_entry.id   AF-A0A932WSV5-F1
#
_cell.length_a   1.000
_cell.length_b   1.000
_cell.length_c   1.000
_cell.angle_alpha   90.00
_cell.angle_beta   90.00
_cell.angle_gamma   90.00
#
_symmetry.space_group_name_H-M   'P 1'
#
loop_
_entity.id
_entity.type
_entity.pdbx_description
1 polymer ?
#
loop_
_entity_poly.entity_id
_entity_poly.type
_entity_poly.pdbx_seq_one_letter_code
_entity_poly.pdbx_strand_id
1 'polypeptide(L)'
;MPVNATLPQDLAGDSRVAIARFQNGAEAGYFADELARQSNFSCDVLTRERFNAVHAAWTVDYVLLAARDEAEEAARRLQELVDATGGDDCEDAAAPADSAEFSTAVWAPLIFTLAAGSIACFGIERVDPRPRPAVLVVGDGRKPPELWEILGASHGPWVQKVGDQGGERRLTLDRDHHTALLQEDDDGDGQVDREWEFSWH
;
A
#
# COMPACT_ATOMS: atom_id res chain seq x y z
N MET A 1 -4.80 -32.25 -6.43
CA MET A 1 -3.49 -32.03 -7.08
C MET A 1 -3.05 -30.62 -6.72
N PRO A 2 -2.17 -30.41 -5.72
CA PRO A 2 -1.77 -29.06 -5.32
C PRO A 2 -0.85 -28.45 -6.39
N VAL A 3 -1.27 -27.32 -6.96
CA VAL A 3 -0.43 -26.49 -7.84
C VAL A 3 0.56 -25.77 -6.94
N ASN A 4 1.78 -26.31 -6.81
CA ASN A 4 2.90 -25.58 -6.23
C ASN A 4 3.20 -24.41 -7.18
N ALA A 5 2.74 -23.22 -6.84
CA ALA A 5 3.25 -21.98 -7.40
C ALA A 5 4.68 -21.80 -6.90
N THR A 6 5.62 -22.50 -7.54
CA THR A 6 7.04 -22.25 -7.42
C THR A 6 7.26 -20.84 -7.97
N LEU A 7 7.33 -19.86 -7.07
CA LEU A 7 7.90 -18.56 -7.41
C LEU A 7 9.26 -18.84 -8.07
N PRO A 8 9.54 -18.28 -9.26
CA PRO A 8 10.78 -18.57 -9.98
C PRO A 8 11.97 -18.25 -9.08
N GLN A 9 12.67 -19.31 -8.63
CA GLN A 9 13.88 -19.23 -7.81
C GLN A 9 15.12 -18.90 -8.64
N ASP A 10 14.96 -18.40 -9.86
CA ASP A 10 16.05 -18.14 -10.81
C ASP A 10 16.59 -16.70 -10.75
N LEU A 11 16.47 -16.04 -9.59
CA LEU A 11 17.15 -14.77 -9.26
C LEU A 11 18.34 -15.00 -8.33
N ALA A 12 19.08 -16.09 -8.53
CA ALA A 12 20.37 -16.31 -7.86
C ALA A 12 21.47 -15.32 -8.29
N GLY A 13 21.15 -14.33 -9.13
CA GLY A 13 22.04 -13.25 -9.60
C GLY A 13 21.71 -11.84 -9.11
N ASP A 14 20.55 -11.59 -8.50
CA ASP A 14 20.12 -10.23 -8.10
C ASP A 14 19.88 -10.16 -6.60
N SER A 15 20.99 -9.99 -5.87
CA SER A 15 20.95 -9.68 -4.44
C SER A 15 20.50 -8.23 -4.25
N ARG A 16 19.26 -7.93 -4.61
CA ARG A 16 18.65 -6.63 -4.35
C ARG A 16 17.87 -6.67 -3.05
N VAL A 17 17.89 -5.57 -2.32
CA VAL A 17 17.21 -5.40 -1.03
C VAL A 17 16.37 -4.15 -1.07
N ALA A 18 15.21 -4.22 -0.42
CA ALA A 18 14.33 -3.08 -0.28
C ALA A 18 14.94 -2.03 0.64
N ILE A 19 15.06 -0.80 0.14
CA ILE A 19 15.56 0.35 0.91
C ILE A 19 14.44 1.31 1.30
N ALA A 20 13.35 1.38 0.53
CA ALA A 20 12.20 2.24 0.84
C ALA A 20 10.90 1.73 0.22
N ARG A 21 9.78 2.27 0.71
CA ARG A 21 8.42 2.00 0.20
C ARG A 21 7.68 3.31 -0.02
N PHE A 22 6.98 3.40 -1.14
CA PHE A 22 6.18 4.54 -1.55
C PHE A 22 4.74 4.11 -1.83
N GLN A 23 3.79 5.01 -1.59
CA GLN A 23 2.38 4.80 -1.95
C GLN A 23 2.10 5.20 -3.40
N ASN A 24 3.01 5.95 -4.03
CA ASN A 24 2.86 6.46 -5.39
C ASN A 24 4.05 6.06 -6.27
N GLY A 25 3.75 5.56 -7.48
CA GLY A 25 4.77 5.15 -8.45
C GLY A 25 5.58 6.31 -9.00
N ALA A 26 4.99 7.51 -9.08
CA ALA A 26 5.69 8.72 -9.51
C ALA A 26 6.79 9.11 -8.50
N GLU A 27 6.50 9.06 -7.20
CA GLU A 27 7.49 9.33 -6.15
C GLU A 27 8.62 8.29 -6.18
N ALA A 28 8.27 7.00 -6.24
CA ALA A 28 9.26 5.93 -6.32
C ALA A 28 10.18 6.09 -7.54
N GLY A 29 9.62 6.43 -8.71
CA GLY A 29 10.39 6.68 -9.93
C GLY A 29 11.27 7.91 -9.84
N TYR A 30 10.79 9.01 -9.25
CA TYR A 30 11.58 10.21 -9.01
C TYR A 30 12.81 9.92 -8.14
N PHE A 31 12.63 9.27 -6.99
CA PHE A 31 13.75 8.96 -6.09
C PHE A 31 14.71 7.93 -6.69
N ALA A 32 14.21 6.96 -7.47
CA ALA A 32 15.06 6.04 -8.22
C ALA A 32 15.97 6.79 -9.21
N ASP A 33 15.42 7.74 -9.97
CA ASP A 33 16.16 8.54 -10.93
C ASP A 33 17.17 9.48 -10.24
N GLU A 34 16.79 10.15 -9.14
CA GLU A 34 17.70 11.01 -8.38
C GLU A 34 18.89 10.22 -7.80
N LEU A 35 18.65 9.05 -7.21
CA LEU A 35 19.72 8.20 -6.67
C LEU A 35 20.66 7.73 -7.77
N ALA A 36 20.13 7.33 -8.93
CA ALA A 36 20.92 6.95 -10.08
C ALA A 36 21.78 8.13 -10.59
N ARG A 37 21.20 9.34 -10.64
CA ARG A 37 21.87 10.54 -11.16
C ARG A 37 22.97 11.07 -10.24
N GLN A 38 22.73 11.11 -8.93
CA GLN A 38 23.64 11.75 -7.98
C GLN A 38 24.72 10.81 -7.44
N SER A 39 24.40 9.51 -7.31
CA SER A 39 25.24 8.56 -6.59
C SER A 39 25.62 7.33 -7.41
N ASN A 40 25.21 7.27 -8.69
CA ASN A 40 25.48 6.17 -9.61
C ASN A 40 24.99 4.80 -9.08
N PHE A 41 23.97 4.80 -8.22
CA PHE A 41 23.34 3.57 -7.74
C PHE A 41 22.42 3.00 -8.80
N SER A 42 22.43 1.67 -8.94
CA SER A 42 21.41 0.98 -9.74
C SER A 42 20.21 0.66 -8.84
N CYS A 43 19.14 1.43 -9.00
CA CYS A 43 17.89 1.21 -8.29
C CYS A 43 16.81 0.65 -9.22
N ASP A 44 16.02 -0.30 -8.71
CA ASP A 44 14.81 -0.79 -9.38
C ASP A 44 13.58 -0.40 -8.56
N VAL A 45 12.46 -0.19 -9.23
CA VAL A 45 11.15 0.00 -8.58
C VAL A 45 10.30 -1.24 -8.84
N LEU A 46 9.94 -1.94 -7.76
CA LEU A 46 9.04 -3.09 -7.80
C LEU A 46 7.64 -2.67 -7.39
N THR A 47 6.66 -2.85 -8.28
CA THR A 47 5.24 -2.71 -7.95
C THR A 47 4.76 -3.96 -7.21
N ARG A 48 4.13 -3.77 -6.06
CA ARG A 48 3.58 -4.85 -5.24
C ARG A 48 2.12 -4.59 -4.91
N GLU A 49 1.27 -5.51 -5.32
CA GLU A 49 -0.13 -5.53 -4.92
C GLU A 49 -0.27 -6.28 -3.59
N ARG A 50 -1.07 -5.72 -2.69
CA ARG A 50 -1.41 -6.33 -1.41
C ARG A 50 -2.90 -6.16 -1.14
N PHE A 51 -3.56 -7.26 -0.83
CA PHE A 51 -4.90 -7.23 -0.28
C PHE A 51 -4.86 -6.83 1.20
N ASN A 52 -5.52 -5.72 1.53
CA ASN A 52 -5.74 -5.26 2.89
C ASN A 52 -7.08 -5.83 3.39
N ALA A 53 -7.01 -6.94 4.13
CA ALA A 53 -8.19 -7.64 4.62
C ALA A 53 -9.06 -6.79 5.56
N VAL A 54 -8.48 -5.82 6.29
CA VAL A 54 -9.22 -4.97 7.23
C VAL A 54 -10.17 -4.03 6.48
N HIS A 55 -9.75 -3.56 5.29
CA HIS A 55 -10.52 -2.64 4.47
C HIS A 55 -11.16 -3.35 3.26
N ALA A 56 -10.99 -4.67 3.14
CA ALA A 56 -11.41 -5.47 2.00
C ALA A 56 -10.98 -4.88 0.64
N ALA A 57 -9.82 -4.22 0.59
CA ALA A 57 -9.36 -3.45 -0.56
C ALA A 57 -8.00 -3.93 -1.07
N TRP A 58 -7.79 -3.84 -2.38
CA TRP A 58 -6.47 -3.99 -2.98
C TRP A 58 -5.71 -2.67 -2.87
N THR A 59 -4.48 -2.76 -2.40
CA THR A 59 -3.55 -1.64 -2.29
C THR A 59 -2.32 -1.93 -3.14
N VAL A 60 -1.75 -0.90 -3.74
CA VAL A 60 -0.52 -1.01 -4.54
C VAL A 60 0.56 -0.21 -3.82
N ASP A 61 1.64 -0.87 -3.44
CA ASP A 61 2.84 -0.24 -2.92
C ASP A 61 3.94 -0.31 -3.99
N TYR A 62 4.83 0.68 -3.99
CA TYR A 62 6.03 0.71 -4.82
C TYR A 62 7.25 0.56 -3.92
N VAL A 63 8.06 -0.46 -4.17
CA VAL A 63 9.23 -0.80 -3.36
C VAL A 63 10.48 -0.43 -4.14
N LEU A 64 11.29 0.46 -3.57
CA LEU A 64 12.58 0.82 -4.14
C LEU A 64 13.63 -0.19 -3.67
N LEU A 65 14.31 -0.81 -4.63
CA LEU A 65 15.30 -1.86 -4.44
C LEU A 65 16.68 -1.34 -4.87
N ALA A 66 17.71 -1.65 -4.07
CA ALA A 66 19.11 -1.39 -4.42
C ALA A 66 19.94 -2.68 -4.30
N ALA A 67 21.11 -2.72 -4.92
CA ALA A 67 22.07 -3.81 -4.73
C ALA A 67 22.45 -3.94 -3.24
N ARG A 68 22.63 -5.17 -2.75
CA ARG A 68 22.81 -5.44 -1.31
C ARG A 68 24.03 -4.78 -0.71
N ASP A 69 25.12 -4.72 -1.45
CA ASP A 69 26.37 -4.06 -1.09
C ASP A 69 26.24 -2.52 -1.07
N GLU A 70 25.28 -1.96 -1.78
CA GLU A 70 25.02 -0.52 -1.87
C GLU A 70 23.85 -0.06 -0.99
N ALA A 71 23.04 -0.99 -0.47
CA ALA A 71 21.75 -0.69 0.15
C ALA A 71 21.81 0.28 1.34
N GLU A 72 22.82 0.16 2.19
CA GLU A 72 22.99 1.06 3.35
C GLU A 72 23.32 2.49 2.90
N GLU A 73 24.20 2.64 1.92
CA GLU A 73 24.57 3.96 1.39
C GLU A 73 23.42 4.57 0.58
N ALA A 74 22.75 3.78 -0.25
CA ALA A 74 21.59 4.21 -1.01
C ALA A 74 20.45 4.68 -0.09
N ALA A 75 20.19 3.97 1.02
CA ALA A 75 19.21 4.38 2.02
C ALA A 75 19.62 5.70 2.71
N ARG A 76 20.91 5.88 3.02
CA ARG A 76 21.43 7.12 3.60
C ARG A 76 21.26 8.31 2.65
N ARG A 77 21.60 8.15 1.36
CA ARG A 77 21.43 9.18 0.34
C ARG A 77 19.97 9.50 0.06
N LEU A 78 19.10 8.49 0.11
CA LEU A 78 17.67 8.70 0.00
C LEU A 78 17.15 9.56 1.15
N GLN A 79 17.61 9.32 2.37
CA GLN A 79 17.24 10.16 3.52
C GLN A 79 17.72 11.60 3.34
N GLU A 80 18.96 11.81 2.89
CA GLU A 80 19.50 13.16 2.59
C GLU A 80 18.63 13.89 1.54
N LEU A 81 18.16 13.20 0.50
CA LEU A 81 17.26 13.76 -0.51
C LEU A 81 15.88 14.12 0.06
N VAL A 82 15.32 13.25 0.90
CA VAL A 82 14.03 13.52 1.56
C VAL A 82 14.14 14.73 2.49
N ASP A 83 15.21 14.80 3.27
CA ASP A 83 15.46 15.92 4.20
C ASP A 83 15.65 17.24 3.43
N ALA A 84 16.36 17.21 2.30
CA ALA A 84 16.54 18.37 1.43
C ALA A 84 15.22 18.82 0.76
N THR A 85 14.31 17.90 0.46
CA THR A 85 13.02 18.20 -0.18
C THR A 85 12.01 18.78 0.82
N GLY A 86 12.08 18.39 2.09
CA GLY A 86 11.18 18.87 3.15
C GLY A 86 11.58 20.19 3.80
N GLY A 87 12.75 20.75 3.45
CA GLY A 87 13.33 21.92 4.10
C GLY A 87 12.86 23.29 3.61
N ASP A 88 11.93 23.36 2.65
CA ASP A 88 11.56 24.63 1.99
C ASP A 88 10.43 25.41 2.71
N ASP A 89 9.95 24.92 3.86
CA ASP A 89 8.91 25.59 4.64
C ASP A 89 9.48 26.21 5.93
N CYS A 90 9.48 27.55 5.94
CA CYS A 90 9.54 28.48 7.08
C CYS A 90 10.90 29.15 7.37
N GLU A 91 11.40 29.95 6.42
CA GLU A 91 12.22 31.11 6.76
C GLU A 91 11.38 32.41 6.65
N ASP A 92 10.88 32.81 7.81
CA ASP A 92 10.17 34.07 8.08
C ASP A 92 11.20 35.21 8.09
N ALA A 93 11.58 35.77 6.92
CA ALA A 93 12.30 37.05 6.87
C ALA A 93 12.29 37.71 5.48
N ALA A 94 11.76 38.93 5.45
CA ALA A 94 11.84 39.85 4.32
C ALA A 94 13.28 40.22 3.94
N ALA A 95 13.73 39.86 2.72
CA ALA A 95 14.81 40.56 2.01
C ALA A 95 14.78 40.25 0.50
N PRO A 96 15.00 41.23 -0.39
CA PRO A 96 15.16 40.98 -1.82
C PRO A 96 16.65 40.94 -2.21
N ALA A 97 17.10 39.89 -2.90
CA ALA A 97 18.08 39.98 -3.99
C ALA A 97 18.46 38.58 -4.53
N ASP A 98 18.29 38.44 -5.85
CA ASP A 98 19.05 37.65 -6.81
C ASP A 98 20.05 36.62 -6.27
N SER A 99 19.76 35.32 -6.47
CA SER A 99 20.69 34.38 -7.13
C SER A 99 20.08 32.99 -7.35
N ALA A 100 20.23 32.49 -8.58
CA ALA A 100 20.02 31.12 -9.07
C ALA A 100 18.58 30.57 -9.08
N GLU A 101 17.92 30.77 -10.23
CA GLU A 101 16.70 30.07 -10.65
C GLU A 101 16.94 28.55 -10.75
N PHE A 102 16.72 27.81 -9.67
CA PHE A 102 16.15 26.47 -9.80
C PHE A 102 14.63 26.64 -9.82
N SER A 103 14.05 26.37 -10.98
CA SER A 103 12.64 26.65 -11.26
C SER A 103 11.73 25.76 -10.39
N THR A 104 11.28 26.32 -9.27
CA THR A 104 10.14 25.87 -8.45
C THR A 104 8.84 25.72 -9.27
N ALA A 105 8.82 26.15 -10.55
CA ALA A 105 7.67 26.06 -11.44
C ALA A 105 7.33 24.64 -11.93
N VAL A 106 8.22 23.66 -11.80
CA VAL A 106 7.96 22.27 -12.22
C VAL A 106 7.24 21.44 -11.14
N TRP A 107 7.32 21.85 -9.88
CA TRP A 107 6.75 21.10 -8.75
C TRP A 107 5.28 21.39 -8.51
N ALA A 108 4.82 22.62 -8.75
CA ALA A 108 3.42 22.99 -8.55
C ALA A 108 2.44 22.13 -9.36
N PRO A 109 2.66 21.80 -10.64
CA PRO A 109 1.76 20.92 -11.39
C PRO A 109 1.71 19.48 -10.85
N LEU A 110 2.83 18.96 -10.35
CA LEU A 110 2.96 17.60 -9.81
C LEU A 110 2.27 17.47 -8.44
N ILE A 111 2.46 18.46 -7.55
CA ILE A 111 1.76 18.53 -6.27
C ILE A 111 0.25 18.74 -6.48
N PHE A 112 -0.16 19.57 -7.46
CA PHE A 112 -1.59 19.78 -7.77
C PHE A 112 -2.25 18.57 -8.44
N THR A 113 -1.57 17.80 -9.29
CA THR A 113 -2.12 16.54 -9.83
C THR A 113 -2.21 15.45 -8.77
N LEU A 114 -1.26 15.40 -7.83
CA LEU A 114 -1.28 14.50 -6.68
C LEU A 114 -2.41 14.87 -5.71
N ALA A 115 -2.65 16.16 -5.45
CA ALA A 115 -3.77 16.63 -4.62
C ALA A 115 -5.15 16.43 -5.30
N ALA A 116 -5.27 16.70 -6.61
CA ALA A 116 -6.51 16.49 -7.35
C ALA A 116 -6.86 15.00 -7.53
N GLY A 117 -5.84 14.13 -7.69
CA GLY A 117 -6.01 12.68 -7.69
C GLY A 117 -6.31 12.11 -6.29
N SER A 118 -5.73 12.70 -5.24
CA SER A 118 -5.95 12.29 -3.85
C SER A 118 -7.35 12.67 -3.35
N ILE A 119 -7.94 13.80 -3.76
CA ILE A 119 -9.33 14.14 -3.35
C ILE A 119 -10.37 13.18 -3.98
N ALA A 120 -10.06 12.59 -5.14
CA ALA A 120 -10.92 11.55 -5.75
C ALA A 120 -10.73 10.15 -5.11
N CYS A 121 -9.58 9.87 -4.49
CA CYS A 121 -9.30 8.59 -3.84
C CYS A 121 -9.48 8.59 -2.30
N PHE A 122 -9.45 9.76 -1.64
CA PHE A 122 -9.57 9.93 -0.19
C PHE A 122 -10.91 10.50 0.28
N GLY A 123 -11.98 10.38 -0.52
CA GLY A 123 -13.34 10.58 -0.03
C GLY A 123 -13.78 9.57 1.04
N ILE A 124 -12.94 8.56 1.34
CA ILE A 124 -13.13 7.57 2.39
C ILE A 124 -11.80 7.47 3.14
N GLU A 125 -11.71 8.05 4.34
CA GLU A 125 -11.00 7.53 5.52
C GLU A 125 -10.69 8.66 6.51
N ARG A 126 -11.54 8.78 7.54
CA ARG A 126 -11.13 9.41 8.79
C ARG A 126 -10.22 8.45 9.55
N VAL A 127 -8.97 8.86 9.64
CA VAL A 127 -7.90 8.55 10.59
C VAL A 127 -8.38 7.91 11.91
N ASP A 128 -8.07 6.63 12.13
CA ASP A 128 -7.89 6.05 13.47
C ASP A 128 -6.38 5.85 13.70
N PRO A 129 -5.70 6.65 14.55
CA PRO A 129 -4.28 6.53 14.81
C PRO A 129 -4.04 5.43 15.84
N ARG A 130 -4.27 4.16 15.46
CA ARG A 130 -3.85 3.03 16.31
C ARG A 130 -2.43 2.60 15.98
N PRO A 131 -1.61 2.28 16.99
CA PRO A 131 -0.28 1.75 16.77
C PRO A 131 -0.38 0.48 15.92
N ARG A 132 0.32 0.48 14.77
CA ARG A 132 0.39 -0.67 13.86
C ARG A 132 0.84 -1.89 14.66
N PRO A 133 0.08 -3.02 14.64
CA PRO A 133 0.56 -4.24 15.25
C PRO A 133 1.86 -4.68 14.57
N ALA A 134 2.82 -5.15 15.37
CA ALA A 134 4.08 -5.68 14.87
C ALA A 134 3.79 -6.73 13.79
N VAL A 135 4.48 -6.60 12.65
CA VAL A 135 4.41 -7.55 11.54
C VAL A 135 4.73 -8.93 12.11
N LEU A 136 3.72 -9.80 12.14
CA LEU A 136 3.86 -11.20 12.51
C LEU A 136 4.67 -11.86 11.39
N VAL A 137 6.00 -11.86 11.55
CA VAL A 137 6.91 -12.63 10.69
C VAL A 137 6.62 -14.10 10.99
N VAL A 138 5.77 -14.74 10.17
CA VAL A 138 5.55 -16.19 10.22
C VAL A 138 6.80 -16.84 9.66
N GLY A 139 7.76 -17.12 10.54
CA GLY A 139 9.06 -17.73 10.24
C GLY A 139 9.06 -19.26 10.20
N ASP A 140 7.91 -19.91 10.31
CA ASP A 140 7.81 -21.36 10.18
C ASP A 140 7.25 -21.66 8.79
N GLY A 141 7.97 -22.47 7.99
CA GLY A 141 7.61 -22.88 6.62
C GLY A 141 6.32 -23.71 6.49
N ARG A 142 5.34 -23.48 7.36
CA ARG A 142 3.96 -23.92 7.21
C ARG A 142 3.31 -23.07 6.13
N LYS A 143 2.71 -23.73 5.14
CA LYS A 143 1.81 -23.07 4.17
C LYS A 143 0.81 -22.25 5.01
N PRO A 144 0.69 -20.93 4.80
CA PRO A 144 -0.30 -20.15 5.53
C PRO A 144 -1.68 -20.79 5.30
N PRO A 145 -2.50 -20.92 6.36
CA PRO A 145 -3.83 -21.53 6.23
C PRO A 145 -4.60 -20.81 5.13
N GLU A 146 -5.34 -21.57 4.34
CA GLU A 146 -6.10 -20.97 3.24
C GLU A 146 -7.13 -20.00 3.85
N LEU A 147 -7.34 -18.85 3.20
CA LEU A 147 -8.20 -17.78 3.73
C LEU A 147 -9.56 -18.31 4.18
N TRP A 148 -10.12 -19.27 3.44
CA TRP A 148 -11.38 -19.94 3.73
C TRP A 148 -11.34 -20.84 4.96
N GLU A 149 -10.20 -21.40 5.33
CA GLU A 149 -10.05 -22.15 6.60
C GLU A 149 -10.10 -21.20 7.79
N ILE A 150 -9.47 -20.02 7.66
CA ILE A 150 -9.46 -18.99 8.71
C ILE A 150 -10.85 -18.38 8.87
N LEU A 151 -11.46 -17.97 7.76
CA LEU A 151 -12.81 -17.41 7.73
C LEU A 151 -13.83 -18.46 8.19
N GLY A 152 -13.63 -19.70 7.71
CA GLY A 152 -14.34 -20.88 8.13
C GLY A 152 -14.36 -20.93 9.64
N ALA A 153 -13.21 -21.01 10.32
CA ALA A 153 -13.07 -21.23 11.77
C ALA A 153 -13.87 -20.31 12.70
N SER A 154 -14.29 -19.13 12.24
CA SER A 154 -15.19 -18.26 13.00
C SER A 154 -16.59 -18.88 13.19
N HIS A 155 -17.25 -18.54 14.30
CA HIS A 155 -18.63 -18.93 14.57
C HIS A 155 -19.54 -17.73 14.33
N GLY A 156 -20.42 -17.83 13.33
CA GLY A 156 -21.42 -16.80 13.01
C GLY A 156 -21.07 -15.95 11.79
N PRO A 157 -21.96 -15.03 11.41
CA PRO A 157 -21.74 -14.14 10.27
C PRO A 157 -20.68 -13.08 10.60
N TRP A 158 -19.86 -12.76 9.61
CA TRP A 158 -18.94 -11.62 9.68
C TRP A 158 -19.72 -10.36 9.33
N VAL A 159 -19.69 -9.38 10.23
CA VAL A 159 -20.43 -8.13 10.06
C VAL A 159 -19.44 -6.96 10.01
N GLN A 160 -19.52 -6.17 8.95
CA GLN A 160 -18.78 -4.92 8.78
C GLN A 160 -19.78 -3.77 8.69
N LYS A 161 -19.61 -2.74 9.51
CA LYS A 161 -20.38 -1.49 9.37
C LYS A 161 -19.79 -0.63 8.27
N VAL A 162 -20.64 -0.12 7.38
CA VAL A 162 -20.29 0.68 6.20
C VAL A 162 -20.93 2.06 6.33
N GLY A 163 -20.09 3.10 6.33
CA GLY A 163 -20.54 4.49 6.41
C GLY A 163 -21.03 4.93 7.80
N ASP A 164 -21.24 6.24 7.93
CA ASP A 164 -21.72 6.87 9.18
C ASP A 164 -23.23 6.67 9.40
N GLN A 165 -23.97 6.28 8.35
CA GLN A 165 -25.43 6.11 8.38
C GLN A 165 -25.88 4.75 8.89
N GLY A 166 -24.95 3.82 9.15
CA GLY A 166 -25.26 2.54 9.78
C GLY A 166 -25.40 1.36 8.83
N GLY A 167 -25.04 1.54 7.56
CA GLY A 167 -24.99 0.45 6.58
C GLY A 167 -24.19 -0.76 7.09
N GLU A 168 -24.53 -1.94 6.58
CA GLU A 168 -24.01 -3.21 7.04
C GLU A 168 -23.67 -4.13 5.87
N ARG A 169 -22.45 -4.67 5.87
CA ARG A 169 -22.07 -5.83 5.06
C ARG A 169 -22.00 -7.06 5.94
N ARG A 170 -22.74 -8.10 5.56
CA ARG A 170 -22.80 -9.38 6.27
C ARG A 170 -22.31 -10.51 5.37
N LEU A 171 -21.23 -11.17 5.76
CA LEU A 171 -20.74 -12.38 5.10
C LEU A 171 -21.05 -13.60 5.95
N THR A 172 -21.88 -14.49 5.42
CA THR A 172 -22.23 -15.77 6.05
C THR A 172 -21.57 -16.90 5.27
N LEU A 173 -20.96 -17.85 5.98
CA LEU A 173 -20.25 -18.98 5.39
C LEU A 173 -20.98 -20.27 5.76
N ASP A 174 -21.42 -21.01 4.75
CA ASP A 174 -21.90 -22.38 4.89
C ASP A 174 -20.76 -23.34 4.55
N ARG A 175 -20.20 -23.96 5.58
CA ARG A 175 -19.08 -24.87 5.43
C ARG A 175 -19.49 -26.23 4.85
N ASP A 176 -20.72 -26.66 5.10
CA ASP A 176 -21.19 -27.98 4.68
C ASP A 176 -21.41 -27.99 3.17
N HIS A 177 -21.84 -26.86 2.60
CA HIS A 177 -22.09 -26.69 1.18
C HIS A 177 -20.96 -25.98 0.42
N HIS A 178 -19.92 -25.52 1.13
CA HIS A 178 -18.85 -24.69 0.56
C HIS A 178 -19.39 -23.46 -0.19
N THR A 179 -20.36 -22.76 0.43
CA THR A 179 -20.97 -21.54 -0.12
C THR A 179 -20.84 -20.36 0.83
N ALA A 180 -20.71 -19.16 0.25
CA ALA A 180 -20.61 -17.89 0.97
C ALA A 180 -21.71 -16.97 0.47
N LEU A 181 -22.43 -16.36 1.40
CA LEU A 181 -23.45 -15.35 1.10
C LEU A 181 -22.98 -14.00 1.63
N LEU A 182 -22.76 -13.04 0.74
CA LEU A 182 -22.50 -11.65 1.07
C LEU A 182 -23.77 -10.84 0.87
N GLN A 183 -24.24 -10.20 1.93
CA GLN A 183 -25.38 -9.29 1.90
C GLN A 183 -24.90 -7.89 2.26
N GLU A 184 -25.41 -6.88 1.57
CA GLU A 184 -25.11 -5.46 1.80
C GLU A 184 -26.42 -4.70 1.99
N ASP A 185 -26.48 -3.91 3.06
CA ASP A 185 -27.49 -2.93 3.43
C ASP A 185 -26.75 -1.57 3.43
N ASP A 186 -26.97 -0.74 2.41
CA ASP A 186 -26.20 0.48 2.19
C ASP A 186 -26.63 1.60 3.16
N ASP A 187 -27.90 1.63 3.57
CA ASP A 187 -28.50 2.73 4.34
C ASP A 187 -28.79 2.41 5.81
N GLY A 188 -28.66 1.14 6.21
CA GLY A 188 -28.84 0.67 7.57
C GLY A 188 -30.31 0.50 7.98
N ASP A 189 -31.25 0.42 7.04
CA ASP A 189 -32.67 0.21 7.33
C ASP A 189 -33.02 -1.25 7.69
N GLY A 190 -32.05 -2.16 7.55
CA GLY A 190 -32.19 -3.59 7.82
C GLY A 190 -32.70 -4.40 6.62
N GLN A 191 -32.91 -3.77 5.46
CA GLN A 191 -33.20 -4.44 4.19
C GLN A 191 -31.89 -4.71 3.44
N VAL A 192 -31.84 -5.84 2.75
CA VAL A 192 -30.69 -6.19 1.94
C VAL A 192 -30.87 -5.56 0.56
N ASP A 193 -30.02 -4.58 0.25
CA ASP A 193 -29.98 -3.93 -1.05
C ASP A 193 -29.32 -4.80 -2.11
N ARG A 194 -28.26 -5.52 -1.72
CA ARG A 194 -27.49 -6.38 -2.63
C ARG A 194 -27.11 -7.69 -1.97
N GLU A 195 -27.16 -8.73 -2.78
CA GLU A 195 -26.83 -10.09 -2.36
C GLU A 195 -25.95 -10.76 -3.41
N TRP A 196 -24.90 -11.44 -2.95
CA TRP A 196 -24.02 -12.26 -3.77
C TRP A 196 -23.79 -13.61 -3.12
N GLU A 197 -23.87 -14.65 -3.93
CA GLU A 197 -23.54 -16.02 -3.54
C GLU A 197 -22.27 -16.47 -4.27
N PHE A 198 -21.34 -17.05 -3.51
CA PHE A 198 -20.10 -17.62 -4.01
C PHE A 198 -20.03 -19.09 -3.61
N SER A 199 -19.45 -19.92 -4.46
CA SER A 199 -19.11 -21.31 -4.14
C SER A 199 -17.60 -21.51 -4.27
N TRP A 200 -17.04 -22.39 -3.42
CA TRP A 200 -15.64 -22.79 -3.51
C TRP A 200 -15.49 -24.31 -3.50
N HIS A 201 -14.34 -24.79 -3.98
CA HIS A 201 -13.98 -26.21 -4.09
C HIS A 201 -12.65 -26.47 -3.39
#